data_AF-A0A969WS00-F1
#
_entry.id   AF-A0A969WS00-F1
#
_cell.length_a   1.000
_cell.length_b   1.000
_cell.length_c   1.000
_cell.angle_alpha   90.00
_cell.angle_beta   90.00
_cell.angle_gamma   90.00
#
_symmetry.space_group_name_H-M   'P 1'
#
loop_
_entity.id
_entity.type
_entity.pdbx_description
1 polymer ?
#
loop_
_entity_poly.entity_id
_entity_poly.type
_entity_poly.pdbx_seq_one_letter_code
_entity_poly.pdbx_strand_id
1 'polypeptide(L)'
;NFYLPYGVAPNFLIDGKMHVLPMVIEESSVVAAASRAAAFWANHGGFKTTIHDSIKIGHIWFQWSGNANTLLRHVPAIEAHLRASVKEITQSMKQRGGGIVAFEFTPQPELDNVWQMQVSFKTADSMGANFINTCLEAMKEPLLHYFDEQNLPTAEIIMAILSNYTPNCLVTCEVSCKVEHLKPYAAGLSPHEFAQRFKLAMDIAYHNTYRAVTHNKGIYNGEDAVVLATGNDFRAVEAAGHSYASHDGKYRSLSHCNITDDGVFNLSLTIPLALGTVGGLTRLHPLAALSMEILQNPSAEELMSICAAAGLANNFGAVASLVTTGIQKGHMKLHLSNILTSFDATLEEREKTEAFFADKTVSIQKVREFLKR
;
A
#
# COMPACT_ATOMS: atom_id res chain seq x y z
N ASN A 1 -20.29 13.80 -9.45
CA ASN A 1 -19.59 12.56 -9.06
C ASN A 1 -19.06 11.87 -10.30
N PHE A 2 -17.83 11.35 -10.22
CA PHE A 2 -17.25 10.46 -11.22
C PHE A 2 -17.38 9.03 -10.69
N TYR A 3 -17.85 8.09 -11.51
CA TYR A 3 -18.13 6.72 -11.07
C TYR A 3 -17.02 5.78 -11.55
N LEU A 4 -16.54 4.94 -10.64
CA LEU A 4 -15.62 3.84 -10.92
C LEU A 4 -16.32 2.50 -10.62
N PRO A 5 -15.93 1.40 -11.29
CA PRO A 5 -16.45 0.07 -10.96
C PRO A 5 -16.16 -0.29 -9.50
N TYR A 6 -17.18 -0.79 -8.81
CA TYR A 6 -17.07 -1.32 -7.44
C TYR A 6 -17.28 -2.84 -7.48
N GLY A 7 -16.25 -3.59 -7.16
CA GLY A 7 -16.25 -5.05 -7.11
C GLY A 7 -15.95 -5.58 -5.71
N VAL A 8 -16.07 -6.89 -5.55
CA VAL A 8 -15.66 -7.60 -4.33
C VAL A 8 -14.80 -8.80 -4.69
N ALA A 9 -13.71 -9.00 -3.95
CA ALA A 9 -12.83 -10.15 -4.07
C ALA A 9 -12.99 -11.07 -2.84
N PRO A 10 -13.63 -12.24 -2.99
CA PRO A 10 -13.82 -13.17 -1.88
C PRO A 10 -12.56 -13.99 -1.58
N ASN A 11 -12.65 -14.81 -0.52
CA ASN A 11 -11.71 -15.87 -0.16
C ASN A 11 -10.38 -15.44 0.45
N PHE A 12 -10.29 -14.22 1.01
CA PHE A 12 -9.09 -13.79 1.70
C PHE A 12 -9.05 -14.33 3.13
N LEU A 13 -8.31 -15.41 3.37
CA LEU A 13 -7.97 -15.85 4.72
C LEU A 13 -6.75 -15.07 5.19
N ILE A 14 -6.93 -14.09 6.08
CA ILE A 14 -5.87 -13.21 6.59
C ILE A 14 -5.80 -13.40 8.11
N ASP A 15 -4.64 -13.82 8.62
CA ASP A 15 -4.41 -14.04 10.05
C ASP A 15 -5.48 -14.91 10.73
N GLY A 16 -5.96 -15.92 10.00
CA GLY A 16 -6.97 -16.87 10.46
C GLY A 16 -8.43 -16.39 10.31
N LYS A 17 -8.66 -15.19 9.79
CA LYS A 17 -10.00 -14.63 9.56
C LYS A 17 -10.33 -14.54 8.07
N MET A 18 -11.56 -14.94 7.71
CA MET A 18 -12.03 -14.84 6.33
C MET A 18 -12.59 -13.45 6.05
N HIS A 19 -12.15 -12.86 4.94
CA HIS A 19 -12.57 -11.55 4.45
C HIS A 19 -13.08 -11.61 3.01
N VAL A 20 -13.99 -10.68 2.70
CA VAL A 20 -14.38 -10.31 1.35
C VAL A 20 -13.89 -8.88 1.16
N LEU A 21 -13.02 -8.64 0.18
CA LEU A 21 -12.37 -7.35 -0.01
C LEU A 21 -13.16 -6.51 -1.01
N PRO A 22 -13.71 -5.35 -0.61
CA PRO A 22 -14.26 -4.39 -1.57
C PRO A 22 -13.11 -3.74 -2.35
N MET A 23 -13.29 -3.61 -3.66
CA MET A 23 -12.26 -3.12 -4.59
C MET A 23 -12.87 -2.12 -5.57
N VAL A 24 -12.33 -0.90 -5.64
CA VAL A 24 -12.69 0.12 -6.62
C VAL A 24 -11.56 0.30 -7.61
N ILE A 25 -11.74 -0.17 -8.84
CA ILE A 25 -10.73 -0.07 -9.90
C ILE A 25 -11.36 -0.22 -11.28
N GLU A 26 -10.85 0.52 -12.27
CA GLU A 26 -11.30 0.48 -13.66
C GLU A 26 -10.64 -0.64 -14.47
N GLU A 27 -9.48 -1.12 -14.03
CA GLU A 27 -8.71 -2.11 -14.77
C GLU A 27 -9.36 -3.50 -14.70
N SER A 28 -9.63 -4.05 -15.89
CA SER A 28 -10.18 -5.39 -16.02
C SER A 28 -9.24 -6.45 -15.45
N SER A 29 -9.81 -7.51 -14.90
CA SER A 29 -9.13 -8.69 -14.32
C SER A 29 -8.42 -8.52 -12.98
N VAL A 30 -8.19 -7.29 -12.49
CA VAL A 30 -7.56 -7.07 -11.18
C VAL A 30 -8.31 -7.83 -10.08
N VAL A 31 -9.62 -7.60 -9.96
CA VAL A 31 -10.48 -8.27 -8.96
C VAL A 31 -10.49 -9.79 -9.15
N ALA A 32 -10.49 -10.26 -10.40
CA ALA A 32 -10.48 -11.70 -10.71
C ALA A 32 -9.14 -12.36 -10.33
N ALA A 33 -8.01 -11.67 -10.58
CA ALA A 33 -6.68 -12.13 -10.21
C ALA A 33 -6.51 -12.20 -8.69
N ALA A 34 -6.92 -11.15 -7.97
CA ALA A 34 -6.99 -11.11 -6.51
C ALA A 34 -7.80 -12.31 -5.96
N SER A 35 -9.03 -12.47 -6.45
CA SER A 35 -9.95 -13.51 -5.98
C SER A 35 -9.41 -14.93 -6.20
N ARG A 36 -8.79 -15.19 -7.36
CA ARG A 36 -8.20 -16.49 -7.68
C ARG A 36 -6.99 -16.77 -6.78
N ALA A 37 -6.12 -15.78 -6.61
CA ALA A 37 -4.96 -15.90 -5.72
C ALA A 37 -5.38 -16.12 -4.27
N ALA A 38 -6.36 -15.37 -3.78
CA ALA A 38 -6.89 -15.52 -2.43
C ALA A 38 -7.49 -16.91 -2.18
N ALA A 39 -8.31 -17.41 -3.11
CA ALA A 39 -8.87 -18.76 -3.04
C ALA A 39 -7.78 -19.85 -3.00
N PHE A 40 -6.71 -19.68 -3.78
CA PHE A 40 -5.56 -20.59 -3.71
C PHE A 40 -4.89 -20.53 -2.33
N TRP A 41 -4.52 -19.34 -1.86
CA TRP A 41 -3.79 -19.19 -0.61
C TRP A 41 -4.60 -19.58 0.62
N ALA A 42 -5.92 -19.35 0.63
CA ALA A 42 -6.80 -19.81 1.70
C ALA A 42 -6.72 -21.33 1.93
N ASN A 43 -6.57 -22.13 0.87
CA ASN A 43 -6.37 -23.59 0.96
C ASN A 43 -4.96 -23.99 1.41
N HIS A 44 -4.04 -23.03 1.53
CA HIS A 44 -2.63 -23.25 1.87
C HIS A 44 -2.20 -22.45 3.11
N GLY A 45 -3.15 -22.12 3.99
CA GLY A 45 -2.87 -21.45 5.27
C GLY A 45 -3.12 -19.95 5.28
N GLY A 46 -3.52 -19.37 4.15
CA GLY A 46 -3.87 -17.96 4.01
C GLY A 46 -2.65 -17.03 4.01
N PHE A 47 -2.97 -15.74 4.09
CA PHE A 47 -2.03 -14.65 4.27
C PHE A 47 -1.73 -14.50 5.76
N LYS A 48 -0.45 -14.37 6.09
CA LYS A 48 0.02 -14.06 7.44
C LYS A 48 0.63 -12.68 7.44
N THR A 49 0.29 -11.85 8.41
CA THR A 49 0.80 -10.49 8.47
C THR A 49 1.53 -10.19 9.77
N THR A 50 2.41 -9.21 9.73
CA THR A 50 3.13 -8.68 10.88
C THR A 50 3.19 -7.17 10.75
N ILE A 51 2.58 -6.48 11.71
CA ILE A 51 2.69 -5.03 11.87
C ILE A 51 3.99 -4.76 12.61
N HIS A 52 4.91 -4.03 11.98
CA HIS A 52 6.20 -3.69 12.61
C HIS A 52 6.04 -2.49 13.54
N ASP A 53 5.42 -1.42 13.03
CA ASP A 53 4.94 -0.30 13.83
C ASP A 53 3.93 0.51 12.99
N SER A 54 3.30 1.50 13.62
CA SER A 54 2.31 2.42 13.01
C SER A 54 2.73 3.89 13.14
N ILE A 55 4.04 4.12 13.33
CA ILE A 55 4.63 5.45 13.53
C ILE A 55 4.55 6.26 12.24
N LYS A 56 3.95 7.44 12.36
CA LYS A 56 3.92 8.48 11.34
C LYS A 56 4.79 9.64 11.78
N ILE A 57 5.25 10.43 10.83
CA ILE A 57 6.18 11.52 11.09
C ILE A 57 5.69 12.81 10.47
N GLY A 58 6.14 13.91 11.05
CA GLY A 58 6.02 15.22 10.46
C GLY A 58 7.17 16.11 10.90
N HIS A 59 7.34 17.22 10.20
CA HIS A 59 8.54 18.02 10.28
C HIS A 59 8.20 19.48 10.53
N ILE A 60 9.02 20.13 11.35
CA ILE A 60 9.18 21.59 11.33
C ILE A 60 10.57 21.88 10.77
N TRP A 61 10.61 22.64 9.68
CA TRP A 61 11.82 23.06 9.01
C TRP A 61 12.12 24.49 9.39
N PHE A 62 13.36 24.77 9.79
CA PHE A 62 13.75 26.11 10.22
C PHE A 62 15.20 26.43 9.88
N GLN A 63 15.49 27.70 9.65
CA GLN A 63 16.85 28.19 9.54
C GLN A 63 17.37 28.57 10.93
N TRP A 64 18.59 28.14 11.25
CA TRP A 64 19.25 28.42 12.53
C TRP A 64 20.78 28.30 12.40
N SER A 65 21.48 29.40 12.67
CA SER A 65 22.93 29.54 12.50
C SER A 65 23.76 29.14 13.73
N GLY A 66 23.13 28.54 14.74
CA GLY A 66 23.80 28.14 15.97
C GLY A 66 24.62 26.86 15.85
N ASN A 67 25.35 26.55 16.93
CA ASN A 67 26.18 25.35 16.97
C ASN A 67 25.33 24.07 17.18
N ALA A 68 25.54 23.06 16.34
CA ALA A 68 24.84 21.78 16.41
C ALA A 68 24.90 21.11 17.79
N ASN A 69 26.08 21.07 18.42
CA ASN A 69 26.24 20.45 19.74
C ASN A 69 25.47 21.22 20.82
N THR A 70 25.32 22.54 20.67
CA THR A 70 24.49 23.34 21.56
C THR A 70 23.03 22.91 21.43
N LEU A 71 22.46 22.89 20.21
CA LEU A 71 21.07 22.49 20.01
C LEU A 71 20.79 21.08 20.54
N LEU A 72 21.68 20.12 20.25
CA LEU A 72 21.52 18.73 20.70
C LEU A 72 21.47 18.59 22.24
N ARG A 73 22.16 19.46 22.99
CA ARG A 73 22.06 19.49 24.46
C ARG A 73 20.71 20.02 24.97
N HIS A 74 20.05 20.87 24.19
CA HIS A 74 18.74 21.43 24.53
C HIS A 74 17.57 20.51 24.15
N VAL A 75 17.78 19.49 23.30
CA VAL A 75 16.70 18.62 22.79
C VAL A 75 15.78 18.06 23.88
N PRO A 76 16.27 17.48 25.00
CA PRO A 76 15.37 16.96 26.03
C PRO A 76 14.48 18.04 26.67
N ALA A 77 14.99 19.26 26.82
CA ALA A 77 14.25 20.38 27.39
C ALA A 77 13.28 20.99 26.37
N ILE A 78 13.67 21.09 25.09
CA ILE A 78 12.78 21.49 24.00
C ILE A 78 11.61 20.50 23.91
N GLU A 79 11.90 19.21 23.90
CA GLU A 79 10.87 18.17 23.86
C GLU A 79 9.86 18.30 25.01
N ALA A 80 10.34 18.48 26.25
CA ALA A 80 9.47 18.68 27.40
C ALA A 80 8.60 19.94 27.26
N HIS A 81 9.20 21.04 26.80
CA HIS A 81 8.52 22.32 26.56
C HIS A 81 7.42 22.19 25.49
N LEU A 82 7.76 21.60 24.34
CA LEU A 82 6.82 21.41 23.22
C LEU A 82 5.70 20.42 23.57
N ARG A 83 5.99 19.35 24.30
CA ARG A 83 4.94 18.42 24.76
C ARG A 83 3.95 19.09 25.70
N ALA A 84 4.41 20.05 26.52
CA ALA A 84 3.54 20.81 27.40
C ALA A 84 2.65 21.79 26.61
N SER A 85 3.20 22.47 25.59
CA SER A 85 2.46 23.45 24.80
C SER A 85 1.29 22.84 24.01
N VAL A 86 1.42 21.58 23.56
CA VAL A 86 0.36 20.87 22.81
C VAL A 86 -0.43 19.87 23.65
N LYS A 87 -0.38 19.98 25.00
CA LYS A 87 -1.02 19.01 25.90
C LYS A 87 -2.52 18.87 25.64
N GLU A 88 -3.23 19.99 25.43
CA GLU A 88 -4.68 20.00 25.19
C GLU A 88 -5.03 19.36 23.83
N ILE A 89 -4.28 19.71 22.78
CA ILE A 89 -4.44 19.15 21.42
C ILE A 89 -4.24 17.62 21.44
N THR A 90 -3.25 17.14 22.20
CA THR A 90 -2.89 15.72 22.24
C THR A 90 -3.73 14.88 23.19
N GLN A 91 -4.54 15.49 24.07
CA GLN A 91 -5.26 14.78 25.13
C GLN A 91 -6.17 13.67 24.60
N SER A 92 -7.02 13.98 23.62
CA SER A 92 -7.95 13.02 23.03
C SER A 92 -7.22 11.89 22.30
N MET A 93 -6.09 12.17 21.65
CA MET A 93 -5.31 11.14 20.96
C MET A 93 -4.61 10.20 21.95
N LYS A 94 -4.08 10.74 23.07
CA LYS A 94 -3.49 9.95 24.15
C LYS A 94 -4.50 9.01 24.80
N GLN A 95 -5.75 9.45 24.98
CA GLN A 95 -6.83 8.60 25.50
C GLN A 95 -7.12 7.39 24.61
N ARG A 96 -6.83 7.48 23.31
CA ARG A 96 -6.97 6.38 22.34
C ARG A 96 -5.68 5.54 22.18
N GLY A 97 -4.66 5.77 23.01
CA GLY A 97 -3.37 5.07 22.91
C GLY A 97 -2.39 5.64 21.88
N GLY A 98 -2.70 6.80 21.27
CA GLY A 98 -1.80 7.51 20.37
C GLY A 98 -1.06 8.68 21.04
N GLY A 99 -0.60 9.63 20.23
CA GLY A 99 0.07 10.85 20.67
C GLY A 99 1.49 10.97 20.11
N ILE A 100 2.26 11.90 20.67
CA ILE A 100 3.64 12.16 20.27
C ILE A 100 4.56 11.11 20.91
N VAL A 101 5.42 10.50 20.10
CA VAL A 101 6.36 9.45 20.49
C VAL A 101 7.73 10.02 20.78
N ALA A 102 8.33 10.75 19.85
CA ALA A 102 9.71 11.23 19.95
C ALA A 102 9.94 12.49 19.11
N PHE A 103 11.05 13.18 19.41
CA PHE A 103 11.56 14.32 18.66
C PHE A 103 13.00 14.05 18.22
N GLU A 104 13.33 14.43 17.00
CA GLU A 104 14.69 14.31 16.45
C GLU A 104 15.04 15.59 15.72
N PHE A 105 16.29 16.05 15.85
CA PHE A 105 16.79 17.26 15.19
C PHE A 105 17.97 16.90 14.28
N THR A 106 17.80 17.13 12.99
CA THR A 106 18.78 16.73 11.97
C THR A 106 19.19 17.96 11.14
N PRO A 107 20.49 18.31 11.08
CA PRO A 107 20.96 19.35 10.18
C PRO A 107 20.82 18.88 8.73
N GLN A 108 20.56 19.81 7.81
CA GLN A 108 20.46 19.54 6.37
C GLN A 108 21.75 20.03 5.70
N PRO A 109 22.74 19.15 5.48
CA PRO A 109 24.09 19.57 5.07
C PRO A 109 24.13 20.20 3.68
N GLU A 110 23.14 19.93 2.83
CA GLU A 110 23.02 20.51 1.48
C GLU A 110 22.41 21.93 1.48
N LEU A 111 21.96 22.44 2.64
CA LEU A 111 21.25 23.70 2.77
C LEU A 111 21.86 24.58 3.88
N ASP A 112 22.07 25.85 3.56
CA ASP A 112 22.70 26.79 4.49
C ASP A 112 21.87 27.00 5.77
N ASN A 113 22.43 26.54 6.90
CA ASN A 113 21.86 26.67 8.24
C ASN A 113 20.43 26.10 8.39
N VAL A 114 20.03 25.10 7.59
CA VAL A 114 18.70 24.51 7.69
C VAL A 114 18.70 23.30 8.62
N TRP A 115 17.68 23.24 9.48
CA TRP A 115 17.42 22.16 10.40
C TRP A 115 16.03 21.58 10.17
N GLN A 116 15.92 20.28 10.38
CA GLN A 116 14.68 19.53 10.41
C GLN A 116 14.44 19.07 11.84
N MET A 117 13.36 19.54 12.46
CA MET A 117 12.79 18.91 13.66
C MET A 117 11.74 17.89 13.22
N GLN A 118 12.06 16.61 13.35
CA GLN A 118 11.11 15.52 13.18
C GLN A 118 10.35 15.24 14.47
N VAL A 119 9.04 15.09 14.35
CA VAL A 119 8.17 14.63 15.43
C VAL A 119 7.50 13.34 14.98
N SER A 120 7.65 12.30 15.80
CA SER A 120 7.03 10.98 15.58
C SER A 120 5.71 10.87 16.32
N PHE A 121 4.71 10.25 15.70
CA PHE A 121 3.35 10.15 16.22
C PHE A 121 2.78 8.73 16.08
N LYS A 122 2.00 8.31 17.07
CA LYS A 122 0.99 7.24 16.93
C LYS A 122 -0.39 7.88 16.83
N THR A 123 -1.20 7.43 15.88
CA THR A 123 -2.47 8.10 15.54
C THR A 123 -3.70 7.22 15.76
N ALA A 124 -3.52 6.10 16.48
CA ALA A 124 -4.54 5.07 16.69
C ALA A 124 -5.19 4.71 15.33
N ASP A 125 -6.52 4.66 15.28
CA ASP A 125 -7.28 4.31 14.07
C ASP A 125 -7.39 5.41 13.01
N SER A 126 -6.76 6.57 13.21
CA SER A 126 -6.77 7.65 12.22
C SER A 126 -5.52 7.63 11.36
N MET A 127 -5.65 7.99 10.08
CA MET A 127 -4.48 8.31 9.23
C MET A 127 -3.67 9.46 9.86
N GLY A 128 -4.34 10.45 10.47
CA GLY A 128 -3.69 11.39 11.39
C GLY A 128 -3.08 12.65 10.77
N ALA A 129 -3.20 12.88 9.46
CA ALA A 129 -2.67 14.10 8.81
C ALA A 129 -3.10 15.40 9.52
N ASN A 130 -4.41 15.58 9.78
CA ASN A 130 -4.91 16.77 10.46
C ASN A 130 -4.35 16.91 11.87
N PHE A 131 -4.30 15.80 12.63
CA PHE A 131 -3.77 15.81 13.99
C PHE A 131 -2.28 16.18 14.03
N ILE A 132 -1.48 15.60 13.13
CA ILE A 132 -0.05 15.87 13.00
C ILE A 132 0.15 17.34 12.63
N ASN A 133 -0.51 17.82 11.58
CA ASN A 133 -0.38 19.22 11.15
C ASN A 133 -0.78 20.20 12.26
N THR A 134 -1.90 19.98 12.95
CA THR A 134 -2.31 20.83 14.07
C THR A 134 -1.26 20.84 15.19
N CYS A 135 -0.65 19.70 15.52
CA CYS A 135 0.42 19.64 16.52
C CYS A 135 1.65 20.43 16.07
N LEU A 136 2.11 20.22 14.83
CA LEU A 136 3.31 20.89 14.32
C LEU A 136 3.11 22.40 14.20
N GLU A 137 1.95 22.85 13.72
CA GLU A 137 1.59 24.28 13.67
C GLU A 137 1.60 24.90 15.07
N ALA A 138 1.02 24.22 16.07
CA ALA A 138 0.99 24.70 17.45
C ALA A 138 2.36 24.67 18.16
N MET A 139 3.35 23.96 17.63
CA MET A 139 4.71 23.90 18.16
C MET A 139 5.63 25.02 17.65
N LYS A 140 5.26 25.74 16.59
CA LYS A 140 6.12 26.78 15.97
C LYS A 140 6.49 27.89 16.96
N GLU A 141 5.49 28.58 17.50
CA GLU A 141 5.70 29.69 18.44
C GLU A 141 6.40 29.24 19.74
N PRO A 142 6.00 28.12 20.39
CA PRO A 142 6.74 27.60 21.54
C PRO A 142 8.21 27.26 21.26
N LEU A 143 8.54 26.76 20.06
CA LEU A 143 9.92 26.48 19.69
C LEU A 143 10.75 27.78 19.59
N LEU A 144 10.21 28.81 18.93
CA LEU A 144 10.85 30.11 18.82
C LEU A 144 11.02 30.77 20.19
N HIS A 145 9.97 30.73 21.01
CA HIS A 145 10.01 31.24 22.37
C HIS A 145 11.09 30.56 23.22
N TYR A 146 11.23 29.23 23.14
CA TYR A 146 12.29 28.51 23.82
C TYR A 146 13.68 28.99 23.38
N PHE A 147 13.89 29.25 22.09
CA PHE A 147 15.18 29.72 21.57
C PHE A 147 15.52 31.10 22.15
N ASP A 148 14.54 32.01 22.19
CA ASP A 148 14.70 33.33 22.78
C ASP A 148 14.97 33.27 24.29
N GLU A 149 14.20 32.47 25.04
CA GLU A 149 14.35 32.31 26.50
C GLU A 149 15.74 31.76 26.88
N GLN A 150 16.28 30.86 26.07
CA GLN A 150 17.60 30.26 26.29
C GLN A 150 18.75 31.10 25.70
N ASN A 151 18.47 32.28 25.15
CA ASN A 151 19.43 33.14 24.44
C ASN A 151 20.20 32.37 23.34
N LEU A 152 19.51 31.47 22.64
CA LEU A 152 20.03 30.80 21.46
C LEU A 152 19.94 31.75 20.25
N PRO A 153 20.71 31.52 19.18
CA PRO A 153 20.52 32.25 17.93
C PRO A 153 19.07 32.15 17.45
N THR A 154 18.56 33.23 16.87
CA THR A 154 17.20 33.28 16.34
C THR A 154 16.99 32.21 15.29
N ALA A 155 15.87 31.50 15.38
CA ALA A 155 15.41 30.59 14.33
C ALA A 155 14.33 31.24 13.48
N GLU A 156 14.28 30.86 12.20
CA GLU A 156 13.20 31.23 11.29
C GLU A 156 12.49 29.97 10.82
N ILE A 157 11.21 29.83 11.18
CA ILE A 157 10.40 28.68 10.77
C ILE A 157 10.03 28.86 9.29
N ILE A 158 10.39 27.87 8.47
CA ILE A 158 10.08 27.86 7.03
C ILE A 158 8.74 27.17 6.76
N MET A 159 8.53 25.99 7.35
CA MET A 159 7.31 25.21 7.15
C MET A 159 7.13 24.16 8.24
N ALA A 160 5.87 23.75 8.46
CA ALA A 160 5.52 22.65 9.33
C ALA A 160 4.45 21.78 8.67
N ILE A 161 4.75 20.51 8.45
CA ILE A 161 3.88 19.63 7.67
C ILE A 161 4.18 18.16 7.98
N LEU A 162 3.17 17.28 7.91
CA LEU A 162 3.41 15.84 7.92
C LEU A 162 4.34 15.39 6.78
N SER A 163 4.96 14.22 6.93
CA SER A 163 5.62 13.52 5.84
C SER A 163 4.81 12.28 5.45
N ASN A 164 4.58 12.11 4.14
CA ASN A 164 3.97 10.88 3.62
C ASN A 164 4.98 9.73 3.54
N TYR A 165 6.29 10.02 3.48
CA TYR A 165 7.29 8.97 3.63
C TYR A 165 7.31 8.50 5.09
N THR A 166 6.72 7.32 5.33
CA THR A 166 6.49 6.75 6.67
C THR A 166 7.12 5.35 6.76
N PRO A 167 8.46 5.25 6.73
CA PRO A 167 9.16 3.96 6.67
C PRO A 167 8.96 3.09 7.92
N ASN A 168 8.48 3.68 9.02
CA ASN A 168 8.15 2.99 10.28
C ASN A 168 6.66 2.65 10.41
N CYS A 169 5.80 2.95 9.43
CA CYS A 169 4.39 2.55 9.42
C CYS A 169 4.22 1.31 8.55
N LEU A 170 4.86 0.20 8.94
CA LEU A 170 5.22 -0.89 8.05
C LEU A 170 4.46 -2.17 8.37
N VAL A 171 3.97 -2.85 7.34
CA VAL A 171 3.41 -4.19 7.43
C VAL A 171 4.15 -5.14 6.49
N THR A 172 4.41 -6.34 6.97
CA THR A 172 4.80 -7.47 6.13
C THR A 172 3.63 -8.42 5.99
N CYS A 173 3.35 -8.87 4.77
CA CYS A 173 2.38 -9.91 4.46
C CYS A 173 3.11 -11.06 3.74
N GLU A 174 2.81 -12.29 4.12
CA GLU A 174 3.49 -13.49 3.63
C GLU A 174 2.50 -14.62 3.31
N VAL A 175 2.85 -15.42 2.31
CA VAL A 175 2.18 -16.67 1.96
C VAL A 175 3.23 -17.74 1.70
N SER A 176 2.90 -19.00 2.00
CA SER A 176 3.80 -20.12 1.78
C SER A 176 3.05 -21.39 1.42
N CYS A 177 3.66 -22.23 0.60
CA CYS A 177 3.18 -23.58 0.33
C CYS A 177 4.32 -24.47 -0.18
N LYS A 178 4.09 -25.78 -0.17
CA LYS A 178 4.99 -26.70 -0.88
C LYS A 178 4.93 -26.42 -2.37
N VAL A 179 6.08 -26.49 -3.05
CA VAL A 179 6.19 -26.22 -4.49
C VAL A 179 5.22 -27.07 -5.31
N GLU A 180 4.96 -28.33 -4.93
CA GLU A 180 4.02 -29.21 -5.65
C GLU A 180 2.60 -28.63 -5.72
N HIS A 181 2.20 -27.84 -4.74
CA HIS A 181 0.87 -27.25 -4.66
C HIS A 181 0.66 -26.13 -5.69
N LEU A 182 1.72 -25.58 -6.29
CA LEU A 182 1.63 -24.54 -7.33
C LEU A 182 1.15 -25.07 -8.69
N LYS A 183 0.90 -26.38 -8.83
CA LYS A 183 0.40 -27.01 -10.06
C LYS A 183 -0.78 -26.27 -10.73
N PRO A 184 -1.80 -25.74 -10.02
CA PRO A 184 -2.90 -25.00 -10.63
C PRO A 184 -2.51 -23.71 -11.36
N TYR A 185 -1.30 -23.18 -11.08
CA TYR A 185 -0.75 -22.00 -11.75
C TYR A 185 0.26 -22.34 -12.84
N ALA A 186 0.84 -23.54 -12.83
CA ALA A 186 1.96 -23.90 -13.69
C ALA A 186 1.63 -23.95 -15.20
N ALA A 187 0.35 -23.98 -15.59
CA ALA A 187 -0.12 -23.91 -16.98
C ALA A 187 0.60 -24.85 -17.97
N GLY A 188 0.85 -26.10 -17.54
CA GLY A 188 1.54 -27.12 -18.33
C GLY A 188 3.02 -27.29 -17.98
N LEU A 189 3.60 -26.37 -17.22
CA LEU A 189 4.94 -26.56 -16.61
C LEU A 189 4.86 -27.53 -15.43
N SER A 190 6.01 -28.08 -15.05
CA SER A 190 6.11 -28.73 -13.73
C SER A 190 6.02 -27.68 -12.61
N PRO A 191 5.54 -28.03 -11.40
CA PRO A 191 5.48 -27.07 -10.29
C PRO A 191 6.85 -26.49 -9.92
N HIS A 192 7.90 -27.31 -10.01
CA HIS A 192 9.29 -26.89 -9.79
C HIS A 192 9.76 -25.88 -10.82
N GLU A 193 9.52 -26.14 -12.11
CA GLU A 193 9.86 -25.21 -13.18
C GLU A 193 9.09 -23.88 -13.05
N PHE A 194 7.79 -23.95 -12.73
CA PHE A 194 6.99 -22.77 -12.45
C PHE A 194 7.58 -21.94 -11.30
N ALA A 195 7.89 -22.58 -10.16
CA ALA A 195 8.44 -21.90 -8.99
C ALA A 195 9.79 -21.24 -9.31
N GLN A 196 10.69 -21.92 -10.01
CA GLN A 196 11.98 -21.36 -10.41
C GLN A 196 11.83 -20.18 -11.38
N ARG A 197 10.93 -20.27 -12.36
CA ARG A 197 10.64 -19.13 -13.26
C ARG A 197 10.00 -17.96 -12.52
N PHE A 198 9.11 -18.24 -11.58
CA PHE A 198 8.49 -17.23 -10.72
C PHE A 198 9.56 -16.51 -9.90
N LYS A 199 10.42 -17.26 -9.19
CA LYS A 199 11.53 -16.70 -8.42
C LYS A 199 12.44 -15.85 -9.31
N LEU A 200 12.84 -16.36 -10.48
CA LEU A 200 13.68 -15.60 -11.40
C LEU A 200 13.00 -14.29 -11.85
N ALA A 201 11.69 -14.29 -12.10
CA ALA A 201 10.96 -13.06 -12.45
C ALA A 201 10.95 -12.03 -11.31
N MET A 202 10.87 -12.49 -10.05
CA MET A 202 10.98 -11.64 -8.86
C MET A 202 12.41 -11.08 -8.72
N ASP A 203 13.43 -11.91 -8.94
CA ASP A 203 14.84 -11.49 -8.89
C ASP A 203 15.14 -10.47 -10.00
N ILE A 204 14.59 -10.65 -11.22
CA ILE A 204 14.68 -9.65 -12.30
C ILE A 204 14.06 -8.33 -11.84
N ALA A 205 12.88 -8.34 -11.20
CA ALA A 205 12.25 -7.13 -10.68
C ALA A 205 13.08 -6.46 -9.57
N TYR A 206 13.77 -7.24 -8.74
CA TYR A 206 14.64 -6.70 -7.69
C TYR A 206 15.91 -6.04 -8.24
N HIS A 207 16.47 -6.57 -9.34
CA HIS A 207 17.72 -6.08 -9.91
C HIS A 207 17.56 -5.06 -11.04
N ASN A 208 16.39 -4.99 -11.70
CA ASN A 208 16.13 -4.11 -12.84
C ASN A 208 14.99 -3.12 -12.56
N THR A 209 15.30 -1.82 -12.59
CA THR A 209 14.33 -0.75 -12.28
C THR A 209 13.15 -0.69 -13.24
N TYR A 210 13.33 -0.92 -14.55
CA TYR A 210 12.20 -0.96 -15.49
C TYR A 210 11.19 -2.06 -15.13
N ARG A 211 11.69 -3.22 -14.71
CA ARG A 211 10.81 -4.29 -14.25
C ARG A 211 10.23 -3.98 -12.87
N ALA A 212 11.03 -3.45 -11.94
CA ALA A 212 10.59 -3.07 -10.59
C ALA A 212 9.37 -2.14 -10.61
N VAL A 213 9.38 -1.10 -11.46
CA VAL A 213 8.26 -0.15 -11.58
C VAL A 213 6.97 -0.88 -11.99
N THR A 214 7.03 -1.68 -13.06
CA THR A 214 5.86 -2.45 -13.51
C THR A 214 5.44 -3.54 -12.51
N HIS A 215 6.39 -4.07 -11.74
CA HIS A 215 6.16 -5.06 -10.69
C HIS A 215 5.39 -4.46 -9.52
N ASN A 216 5.83 -3.30 -9.04
CA ASN A 216 5.18 -2.57 -7.96
C ASN A 216 3.82 -2.04 -8.39
N LYS A 217 3.66 -1.54 -9.62
CA LYS A 217 2.34 -1.19 -10.18
C LYS A 217 1.35 -2.34 -10.03
N GLY A 218 1.80 -3.57 -10.28
CA GLY A 218 0.98 -4.77 -10.09
C GLY A 218 0.53 -5.00 -8.64
N ILE A 219 1.33 -4.61 -7.65
CA ILE A 219 0.95 -4.61 -6.22
C ILE A 219 -0.13 -3.55 -5.98
N TYR A 220 0.11 -2.32 -6.42
CA TYR A 220 -0.82 -1.20 -6.23
C TYR A 220 -2.18 -1.42 -6.89
N ASN A 221 -2.27 -2.15 -8.01
CA ASN A 221 -3.56 -2.57 -8.57
C ASN A 221 -4.48 -3.25 -7.54
N GLY A 222 -3.94 -4.08 -6.65
CA GLY A 222 -4.73 -4.74 -5.61
C GLY A 222 -4.94 -3.85 -4.39
N GLU A 223 -3.86 -3.20 -3.96
CA GLU A 223 -3.82 -2.39 -2.74
C GLU A 223 -4.65 -1.10 -2.86
N ASP A 224 -4.41 -0.29 -3.89
CA ASP A 224 -5.15 0.96 -4.13
C ASP A 224 -6.63 0.72 -4.32
N ALA A 225 -7.01 -0.42 -4.90
CA ALA A 225 -8.41 -0.75 -5.10
C ALA A 225 -9.15 -0.87 -3.75
N VAL A 226 -8.50 -1.43 -2.71
CA VAL A 226 -9.05 -1.50 -1.35
C VAL A 226 -8.96 -0.15 -0.65
N VAL A 227 -7.87 0.59 -0.83
CA VAL A 227 -7.69 1.93 -0.26
C VAL A 227 -8.75 2.90 -0.76
N LEU A 228 -9.02 2.91 -2.07
CA LEU A 228 -10.10 3.69 -2.68
C LEU A 228 -11.48 3.24 -2.16
N ALA A 229 -11.73 1.93 -2.14
CA ALA A 229 -12.99 1.38 -1.66
C ALA A 229 -13.31 1.77 -0.22
N THR A 230 -12.29 1.89 0.64
CA THR A 230 -12.41 2.26 2.06
C THR A 230 -12.32 3.77 2.32
N GLY A 231 -12.20 4.60 1.27
CA GLY A 231 -12.18 6.06 1.39
C GLY A 231 -10.88 6.62 1.98
N ASN A 232 -9.78 5.89 1.84
CA ASN A 232 -8.44 6.31 2.24
C ASN A 232 -7.70 7.05 1.10
N ASP A 233 -6.59 7.72 1.44
CA ASP A 233 -5.78 8.49 0.49
C ASP A 233 -4.76 7.60 -0.22
N PHE A 234 -5.08 7.12 -1.42
CA PHE A 234 -4.17 6.30 -2.22
C PHE A 234 -2.90 7.04 -2.65
N ARG A 235 -2.92 8.38 -2.77
CA ARG A 235 -1.71 9.14 -3.17
C ARG A 235 -0.67 9.12 -2.06
N ALA A 236 -1.12 9.20 -0.80
CA ALA A 236 -0.22 9.11 0.35
C ALA A 236 0.43 7.71 0.42
N VAL A 237 -0.34 6.67 0.12
CA VAL A 237 0.14 5.28 0.13
C VAL A 237 1.13 5.01 -1.01
N GLU A 238 0.78 5.38 -2.24
CA GLU A 238 1.65 5.27 -3.42
C GLU A 238 2.97 6.02 -3.22
N ALA A 239 2.90 7.29 -2.76
CA ALA A 239 4.11 8.08 -2.48
C ALA A 239 5.01 7.40 -1.44
N ALA A 240 4.44 6.91 -0.34
CA ALA A 240 5.19 6.25 0.72
C ALA A 240 5.88 4.98 0.22
N GLY A 241 5.15 4.09 -0.44
CA GLY A 241 5.69 2.79 -0.84
C GLY A 241 6.59 2.86 -2.07
N HIS A 242 6.37 3.78 -3.01
CA HIS A 242 7.35 4.04 -4.08
C HIS A 242 8.65 4.68 -3.56
N SER A 243 8.58 5.59 -2.57
CA SER A 243 9.80 6.09 -1.92
C SER A 243 10.51 4.98 -1.14
N TYR A 244 9.76 4.12 -0.45
CA TYR A 244 10.30 2.97 0.27
C TYR A 244 10.95 1.95 -0.68
N ALA A 245 10.40 1.73 -1.86
CA ALA A 245 11.00 0.89 -2.90
C ALA A 245 12.41 1.36 -3.33
N SER A 246 12.79 2.60 -3.03
CA SER A 246 14.11 3.18 -3.29
C SER A 246 14.94 3.52 -2.04
N HIS A 247 14.56 3.01 -0.86
CA HIS A 247 15.18 3.40 0.41
C HIS A 247 16.69 3.05 0.49
N ASP A 248 17.17 2.09 -0.30
CA ASP A 248 18.57 1.63 -0.33
C ASP A 248 19.39 2.30 -1.46
N GLY A 249 18.84 3.34 -2.09
CA GLY A 249 19.48 4.09 -3.18
C GLY A 249 19.18 3.56 -4.59
N LYS A 250 18.43 2.46 -4.74
CA LYS A 250 17.94 1.99 -6.05
C LYS A 250 16.47 1.59 -5.95
N TYR A 251 15.65 1.96 -6.94
CA TYR A 251 14.25 1.53 -6.97
C TYR A 251 14.14 0.02 -7.30
N ARG A 252 13.48 -0.74 -6.43
CA ARG A 252 13.37 -2.22 -6.44
C ARG A 252 11.94 -2.73 -6.22
N SER A 253 11.74 -4.03 -6.42
CA SER A 253 10.51 -4.71 -6.02
C SER A 253 10.28 -4.60 -4.51
N LEU A 254 9.05 -4.29 -4.09
CA LEU A 254 8.60 -4.32 -2.69
C LEU A 254 8.35 -5.74 -2.16
N SER A 255 8.28 -6.71 -3.07
CA SER A 255 7.98 -8.12 -2.78
C SER A 255 9.18 -9.03 -3.05
N HIS A 256 9.28 -10.11 -2.29
CA HIS A 256 10.39 -11.06 -2.32
C HIS A 256 9.88 -12.48 -2.44
N CYS A 257 10.62 -13.31 -3.17
CA CYS A 257 10.32 -14.72 -3.33
C CYS A 257 11.53 -15.56 -2.96
N ASN A 258 11.32 -16.53 -2.08
CA ASN A 258 12.32 -17.51 -1.69
C ASN A 258 11.77 -18.93 -1.91
N ILE A 259 12.65 -19.84 -2.30
CA ILE A 259 12.37 -21.27 -2.35
C ILE A 259 13.40 -21.95 -1.46
N THR A 260 12.94 -22.61 -0.40
CA THR A 260 13.82 -23.29 0.54
C THR A 260 14.31 -24.63 -0.02
N ASP A 261 15.38 -25.15 0.56
CA ASP A 261 15.98 -26.43 0.15
C ASP A 261 15.02 -27.63 0.34
N ASP A 262 14.07 -27.53 1.28
CA ASP A 262 13.00 -28.51 1.52
C ASP A 262 11.77 -28.32 0.60
N GLY A 263 11.87 -27.46 -0.41
CA GLY A 263 10.84 -27.31 -1.44
C GLY A 263 9.64 -26.46 -1.02
N VAL A 264 9.83 -25.50 -0.11
CA VAL A 264 8.78 -24.55 0.29
C VAL A 264 8.94 -23.25 -0.48
N PHE A 265 7.89 -22.89 -1.21
CA PHE A 265 7.75 -21.59 -1.85
C PHE A 265 7.24 -20.58 -0.81
N ASN A 266 7.96 -19.47 -0.67
CA ASN A 266 7.61 -18.35 0.20
C ASN A 266 7.59 -17.06 -0.62
N LEU A 267 6.50 -16.29 -0.48
CA LEU A 267 6.32 -14.99 -1.10
C LEU A 267 5.94 -13.99 -0.03
N SER A 268 6.63 -12.85 0.02
CA SER A 268 6.39 -11.79 0.99
C SER A 268 6.32 -10.41 0.34
N LEU A 269 5.62 -9.49 0.98
CA LEU A 269 5.52 -8.08 0.64
C LEU A 269 5.67 -7.27 1.92
N THR A 270 6.60 -6.31 1.92
CA THR A 270 6.79 -5.35 3.01
C THR A 270 6.60 -3.96 2.47
N ILE A 271 5.61 -3.23 2.98
CA ILE A 271 5.16 -1.95 2.41
C ILE A 271 4.68 -1.00 3.51
N PRO A 272 5.03 0.31 3.44
CA PRO A 272 4.49 1.30 4.38
C PRO A 272 3.04 1.64 4.04
N LEU A 273 2.15 1.54 5.03
CA LEU A 273 0.71 1.78 4.87
C LEU A 273 0.18 2.66 6.00
N ALA A 274 0.13 3.97 5.77
CA ALA A 274 -0.47 4.93 6.69
C ALA A 274 -1.98 5.08 6.43
N LEU A 275 -2.78 4.15 6.95
CA LEU A 275 -4.23 4.10 6.74
C LEU A 275 -5.03 4.57 7.97
N GLY A 276 -6.32 4.83 7.76
CA GLY A 276 -7.27 5.12 8.85
C GLY A 276 -8.63 4.47 8.64
N THR A 277 -9.31 4.21 9.75
CA THR A 277 -10.68 3.67 9.82
C THR A 277 -11.64 4.67 10.48
N VAL A 278 -11.09 5.80 10.95
CA VAL A 278 -11.84 6.97 11.41
C VAL A 278 -11.36 8.27 10.77
N GLY A 279 -12.31 9.18 10.57
CA GLY A 279 -12.06 10.50 9.98
C GLY A 279 -12.05 10.50 8.45
N GLY A 280 -12.15 11.68 7.86
CA GLY A 280 -12.22 11.84 6.41
C GLY A 280 -13.44 11.15 5.78
N LEU A 281 -13.24 10.58 4.58
CA LEU A 281 -14.32 9.95 3.81
C LEU A 281 -14.69 8.54 4.28
N THR A 282 -13.86 7.91 5.12
CA THR A 282 -14.03 6.52 5.60
C THR A 282 -15.43 6.24 6.16
N ARG A 283 -16.02 7.22 6.87
CA ARG A 283 -17.40 7.14 7.40
C ARG A 283 -18.40 8.04 6.69
N LEU A 284 -17.95 9.13 6.08
CA LEU A 284 -18.84 10.13 5.46
C LEU A 284 -19.37 9.67 4.10
N HIS A 285 -18.57 8.92 3.33
CA HIS A 285 -18.99 8.43 2.02
C HIS A 285 -19.77 7.11 2.19
N PRO A 286 -21.03 6.99 1.70
CA PRO A 286 -21.87 5.82 1.95
C PRO A 286 -21.23 4.49 1.52
N LEU A 287 -20.58 4.45 0.36
CA LEU A 287 -19.90 3.23 -0.10
C LEU A 287 -18.59 2.95 0.65
N ALA A 288 -17.92 3.96 1.21
CA ALA A 288 -16.74 3.72 2.03
C ALA A 288 -17.14 3.13 3.38
N ALA A 289 -18.21 3.65 3.98
CA ALA A 289 -18.81 3.08 5.19
C ALA A 289 -19.26 1.62 4.96
N LEU A 290 -19.95 1.35 3.84
CA LEU A 290 -20.31 -0.02 3.46
C LEU A 290 -19.09 -0.92 3.26
N SER A 291 -18.02 -0.44 2.62
CA SER A 291 -16.76 -1.19 2.48
C SER A 291 -16.17 -1.56 3.84
N MET A 292 -16.18 -0.64 4.80
CA MET A 292 -15.72 -0.90 6.17
C MET A 292 -16.60 -1.96 6.85
N GLU A 293 -17.92 -1.91 6.66
CA GLU A 293 -18.84 -2.94 7.18
C GLU A 293 -18.60 -4.32 6.55
N ILE A 294 -18.39 -4.40 5.23
CA ILE A 294 -18.03 -5.64 4.52
C ILE A 294 -16.74 -6.23 5.08
N LEU A 295 -15.75 -5.38 5.39
CA LEU A 295 -14.49 -5.76 6.04
C LEU A 295 -14.64 -6.08 7.54
N GLN A 296 -15.85 -5.97 8.09
CA GLN A 296 -16.19 -6.19 9.50
C GLN A 296 -15.55 -5.17 10.46
N ASN A 297 -15.49 -3.91 10.02
CA ASN A 297 -15.02 -2.75 10.77
C ASN A 297 -13.63 -2.96 11.42
N PRO A 298 -12.58 -3.16 10.61
CA PRO A 298 -11.23 -3.40 11.12
C PRO A 298 -10.66 -2.19 11.87
N SER A 299 -9.65 -2.41 12.70
CA SER A 299 -8.73 -1.37 13.16
C SER A 299 -7.85 -0.86 12.00
N ALA A 300 -7.12 0.24 12.20
CA ALA A 300 -6.19 0.73 11.17
C ALA A 300 -5.09 -0.30 10.86
N GLU A 301 -4.58 -1.00 11.87
CA GLU A 301 -3.55 -2.03 11.71
C GLU A 301 -4.11 -3.25 10.97
N GLU A 302 -5.32 -3.70 11.29
CA GLU A 302 -5.99 -4.76 10.52
C GLU A 302 -6.24 -4.34 9.07
N LEU A 303 -6.59 -3.07 8.82
CA LEU A 303 -6.75 -2.56 7.45
C LEU A 303 -5.41 -2.54 6.69
N MET A 304 -4.27 -2.26 7.36
CA MET A 304 -2.93 -2.40 6.77
C MET A 304 -2.70 -3.84 6.31
N SER A 305 -3.01 -4.83 7.15
CA SER A 305 -2.89 -6.25 6.83
C SER A 305 -3.75 -6.63 5.62
N ILE A 306 -4.99 -6.14 5.56
CA ILE A 306 -5.92 -6.39 4.45
C ILE A 306 -5.40 -5.81 3.13
N CYS A 307 -4.95 -4.55 3.14
CA CYS A 307 -4.39 -3.89 1.96
C CYS A 307 -3.09 -4.57 1.48
N ALA A 308 -2.20 -4.96 2.40
CA ALA A 308 -0.98 -5.69 2.05
C ALA A 308 -1.29 -7.08 1.45
N ALA A 309 -2.29 -7.80 1.98
CA ALA A 309 -2.74 -9.07 1.41
C ALA A 309 -3.32 -8.89 -0.01
N ALA A 310 -4.11 -7.84 -0.24
CA ALA A 310 -4.61 -7.50 -1.57
C ALA A 310 -3.47 -7.27 -2.56
N GLY A 311 -2.47 -6.48 -2.17
CA GLY A 311 -1.27 -6.21 -2.97
C GLY A 311 -0.47 -7.48 -3.27
N LEU A 312 -0.25 -8.34 -2.27
CA LEU A 312 0.48 -9.60 -2.44
C LEU A 312 -0.27 -10.60 -3.34
N ALA A 313 -1.59 -10.70 -3.20
CA ALA A 313 -2.43 -11.55 -4.03
C ALA A 313 -2.35 -11.14 -5.51
N ASN A 314 -2.45 -9.83 -5.77
CA ASN A 314 -2.32 -9.26 -7.09
C ASN A 314 -0.92 -9.45 -7.69
N ASN A 315 0.12 -9.27 -6.87
CA ASN A 315 1.49 -9.53 -7.29
C ASN A 315 1.69 -10.99 -7.72
N PHE A 316 1.24 -11.93 -6.89
CA PHE A 316 1.30 -13.36 -7.20
C PHE A 316 0.57 -13.68 -8.51
N GLY A 317 -0.66 -13.19 -8.67
CA GLY A 317 -1.46 -13.40 -9.88
C GLY A 317 -0.77 -12.86 -11.14
N ALA A 318 -0.22 -11.65 -11.07
CA ALA A 318 0.46 -11.01 -12.19
C ALA A 318 1.74 -11.74 -12.60
N VAL A 319 2.62 -12.07 -11.64
CA VAL A 319 3.87 -12.77 -11.92
C VAL A 319 3.59 -14.19 -12.42
N ALA A 320 2.66 -14.91 -11.79
CA ALA A 320 2.26 -16.24 -12.22
C ALA A 320 1.76 -16.24 -13.66
N SER A 321 0.96 -15.25 -14.06
CA SER A 321 0.49 -15.11 -15.43
C SER A 321 1.62 -14.77 -16.42
N LEU A 322 2.60 -13.95 -16.02
CA LEU A 322 3.72 -13.55 -16.87
C LEU A 322 4.66 -14.72 -17.20
N VAL A 323 4.96 -15.56 -16.21
CA VAL A 323 5.91 -16.68 -16.37
C VAL A 323 5.29 -17.92 -17.01
N THR A 324 3.99 -17.88 -17.34
CA THR A 324 3.25 -19.01 -17.90
C THR A 324 2.61 -18.66 -19.26
N THR A 325 1.34 -18.28 -19.27
CA THR A 325 0.54 -18.06 -20.49
C THR A 325 0.66 -16.65 -21.07
N GLY A 326 1.27 -15.73 -20.32
CA GLY A 326 1.25 -14.29 -20.58
C GLY A 326 -0.07 -13.64 -20.10
N ILE A 327 0.02 -12.38 -19.69
CA ILE A 327 -1.11 -11.57 -19.17
C ILE A 327 -2.25 -11.46 -20.20
N GLN A 328 -1.89 -11.29 -21.47
CA GLN A 328 -2.84 -11.03 -22.55
C GLN A 328 -3.85 -12.17 -22.76
N LYS A 329 -3.44 -13.43 -22.65
CA LYS A 329 -4.34 -14.56 -22.91
C LYS A 329 -5.49 -14.64 -21.89
N GLY A 330 -5.22 -14.34 -20.61
CA GLY A 330 -6.23 -14.29 -19.55
C GLY A 330 -7.06 -13.01 -19.57
N HIS A 331 -6.40 -11.85 -19.71
CA HIS A 331 -7.07 -10.55 -19.80
C HIS A 331 -8.05 -10.48 -20.97
N MET A 332 -7.69 -11.01 -22.15
CA MET A 332 -8.51 -10.89 -23.34
C MET A 332 -9.84 -11.66 -23.24
N LYS A 333 -9.91 -12.72 -22.42
CA LYS A 333 -11.17 -13.44 -22.16
C LYS A 333 -12.13 -12.60 -21.30
N LEU A 334 -11.60 -11.81 -20.36
CA LEU A 334 -12.41 -10.87 -19.56
C LEU A 334 -12.75 -9.59 -20.32
N HIS A 335 -11.86 -9.13 -21.21
CA HIS A 335 -12.16 -8.03 -22.14
C HIS A 335 -13.17 -8.40 -23.22
N LEU A 336 -13.45 -9.68 -23.45
CA LEU A 336 -14.43 -10.11 -24.44
C LEU A 336 -15.79 -9.44 -24.20
N SER A 337 -16.24 -9.33 -22.95
CA SER A 337 -17.48 -8.62 -22.61
C SER A 337 -17.45 -7.13 -22.98
N ASN A 338 -16.30 -6.47 -22.80
CA ASN A 338 -16.13 -5.07 -23.19
C ASN A 338 -16.14 -4.91 -24.72
N ILE A 339 -15.49 -5.83 -25.45
CA ILE A 339 -15.48 -5.84 -26.92
C ILE A 339 -16.89 -6.07 -27.45
N LEU A 340 -17.60 -7.07 -26.90
CA LEU A 340 -18.99 -7.36 -27.24
C LEU A 340 -19.91 -6.18 -26.95
N THR A 341 -19.67 -5.46 -25.86
CA THR A 341 -20.43 -4.23 -25.53
C THR A 341 -20.11 -3.09 -26.50
N SER A 342 -18.84 -2.91 -26.88
CA SER A 342 -18.45 -1.90 -27.89
C SER A 342 -19.00 -2.19 -29.30
N PHE A 343 -19.36 -3.45 -29.53
CA PHE A 343 -20.04 -3.90 -30.73
C PHE A 343 -21.52 -4.12 -30.49
N ASP A 344 -22.17 -3.52 -29.49
CA ASP A 344 -23.63 -3.65 -29.26
C ASP A 344 -24.16 -5.09 -29.49
N ALA A 345 -23.40 -6.09 -29.01
CA ALA A 345 -23.69 -7.48 -29.28
C ALA A 345 -24.93 -7.90 -28.48
N THR A 346 -25.89 -8.49 -29.18
CA THR A 346 -27.09 -9.11 -28.62
C THR A 346 -26.72 -10.25 -27.67
N LEU A 347 -27.65 -10.66 -26.79
CA LEU A 347 -27.43 -11.77 -25.88
C LEU A 347 -27.02 -13.06 -26.61
N GLU A 348 -27.66 -13.36 -27.74
CA GLU A 348 -27.34 -14.54 -28.55
C GLU A 348 -25.93 -14.45 -29.17
N GLU A 349 -25.53 -13.28 -29.68
CA GLU A 349 -24.17 -13.04 -30.18
C GLU A 349 -23.13 -13.20 -29.06
N ARG A 350 -23.43 -12.72 -27.85
CA ARG A 350 -22.54 -12.85 -26.69
C ARG A 350 -22.30 -14.33 -26.35
N GLU A 351 -23.37 -15.11 -26.18
CA GLU A 351 -23.27 -16.54 -25.88
C GLU A 351 -22.49 -17.32 -26.94
N LYS A 352 -22.79 -17.07 -28.23
CA LYS A 352 -22.07 -17.72 -29.34
C LYS A 352 -20.59 -17.33 -29.39
N THR A 353 -20.28 -16.06 -29.13
CA THR A 353 -18.90 -15.57 -29.13
C THR A 353 -18.11 -16.14 -27.95
N GLU A 354 -18.68 -16.13 -26.75
CA GLU A 354 -18.06 -16.72 -25.57
C GLU A 354 -17.77 -18.22 -25.75
N ALA A 355 -18.71 -18.96 -26.34
CA ALA A 355 -18.52 -20.37 -26.68
C ALA A 355 -17.40 -20.56 -27.73
N PHE A 356 -17.40 -19.75 -28.80
CA PHE A 356 -16.41 -19.88 -29.87
C PHE A 356 -14.98 -19.55 -29.42
N PHE A 357 -14.82 -18.60 -28.50
CA PHE A 357 -13.53 -18.17 -27.97
C PHE A 357 -13.14 -18.84 -26.64
N ALA A 358 -13.89 -19.84 -26.18
CA ALA A 358 -13.63 -20.49 -24.89
C ALA A 358 -12.19 -21.03 -24.75
N ASP A 359 -11.63 -21.54 -25.85
CA ASP A 359 -10.31 -22.16 -26.01
C ASP A 359 -9.39 -21.42 -27.01
N LYS A 360 -9.85 -20.30 -27.60
CA LYS A 360 -9.10 -19.55 -28.62
C LYS A 360 -8.59 -18.21 -28.09
N THR A 361 -7.50 -17.72 -28.68
CA THR A 361 -7.00 -16.37 -28.40
C THR A 361 -7.99 -15.32 -28.92
N VAL A 362 -8.52 -14.51 -28.01
CA VAL A 362 -9.42 -13.38 -28.30
C VAL A 362 -8.61 -12.17 -28.79
N SER A 363 -9.10 -11.51 -29.84
CA SER A 363 -8.66 -10.17 -30.27
C SER A 363 -9.85 -9.41 -30.84
N ILE A 364 -9.81 -8.07 -30.82
CA ILE A 364 -10.89 -7.22 -31.35
C ILE A 364 -11.21 -7.60 -32.80
N GLN A 365 -10.17 -7.82 -33.63
CA GLN A 365 -10.36 -8.21 -35.03
C GLN A 365 -11.05 -9.56 -35.18
N LYS A 366 -10.65 -10.58 -34.42
CA LYS A 366 -11.29 -11.91 -34.50
C LYS A 366 -12.74 -11.88 -34.03
N VAL A 367 -13.04 -11.11 -32.99
CA VAL A 367 -14.42 -10.95 -32.50
C VAL A 367 -15.26 -10.21 -33.55
N ARG A 368 -14.72 -9.17 -34.18
CA ARG A 368 -15.36 -8.46 -35.28
C ARG A 368 -15.66 -9.40 -36.46
N GLU A 369 -14.69 -10.19 -36.88
CA GLU A 369 -14.85 -11.18 -37.95
C GLU A 369 -15.91 -12.23 -37.61
N PHE A 370 -15.93 -12.70 -36.35
CA PHE A 370 -16.93 -13.66 -35.88
C PHE A 370 -18.36 -13.09 -35.89
N LEU A 371 -18.51 -11.83 -35.44
CA LEU A 371 -19.78 -11.12 -35.45
C LEU A 371 -20.17 -10.56 -36.82
N LYS A 372 -19.27 -10.63 -37.82
CA LYS A 372 -19.43 -10.06 -39.17
C LYS A 372 -19.71 -8.54 -39.14
N ARG A 373 -18.94 -7.80 -38.35
CA ARG A 373 -19.03 -6.33 -38.21
C ARG A 373 -17.83 -5.57 -38.77
#